data_AF-A0A1M6M8G4-F1
#
_entry.id   AF-A0A1M6M8G4-F1
#
_cell.length_a   1.000
_cell.length_b   1.000
_cell.length_c   1.000
_cell.angle_alpha   90.00
_cell.angle_beta   90.00
_cell.angle_gamma   90.00
#
_symmetry.space_group_name_H-M   'P 1'
#
loop_
_entity.id
_entity.type
_entity.pdbx_description
1 polymer ?
#
loop_
_entity_poly.entity_id
_entity_poly.type
_entity_poly.pdbx_seq_one_letter_code
_entity_poly.pdbx_strand_id
1 'polypeptide(L)'
;MNDSINGIIEGRRKDLKKEVQEENVLPGVMEQMAEFRDGGMYGLERFLYKNLRWPEGVDENKSGRVLVRFLVDKDGTVKSAEILQTASPEFGNEVLRVINLMPKWAPSILYGIPLATQYTIPVVFNSSK
;
A
#
# COMPACT_ATOMS: atom_id res chain seq x y z
N MET A 1 -16.18 39.34 6.42
CA MET A 1 -16.77 38.29 5.55
C MET A 1 -15.88 37.06 5.42
N ASN A 2 -14.55 37.20 5.28
CA ASN A 2 -13.66 36.03 5.17
C ASN A 2 -13.56 35.17 6.45
N ASP A 3 -13.67 35.77 7.64
CA ASP A 3 -13.55 35.03 8.91
C ASP A 3 -14.71 34.05 9.16
N SER A 4 -15.92 34.38 8.70
CA SER A 4 -17.10 33.52 8.87
C SER A 4 -17.05 32.29 7.96
N ILE A 5 -16.49 32.41 6.74
CA ILE A 5 -16.32 31.29 5.81
C ILE A 5 -15.23 30.33 6.32
N ASN A 6 -14.12 30.87 6.83
CA ASN A 6 -13.04 30.08 7.40
C ASN A 6 -13.52 29.26 8.62
N GLY A 7 -14.36 29.84 9.49
CA GLY A 7 -14.95 29.14 10.62
C GLY A 7 -15.84 27.95 10.23
N ILE A 8 -16.62 28.08 9.14
CA ILE A 8 -17.48 27.01 8.62
C ILE A 8 -16.65 25.87 8.02
N ILE A 9 -15.59 26.21 7.26
CA ILE A 9 -14.68 25.21 6.66
C ILE A 9 -13.96 24.41 7.76
N GLU A 10 -13.50 25.07 8.81
CA GLU A 10 -12.82 24.40 9.94
C GLU A 10 -13.77 23.53 10.77
N GLY A 11 -15.02 23.96 10.95
CA GLY A 11 -16.06 23.13 11.58
C GLY A 11 -16.31 21.84 10.80
N ARG A 12 -16.57 21.96 9.49
CA ARG A 12 -16.78 20.81 8.60
C ARG A 12 -15.59 19.85 8.59
N ARG A 13 -14.35 20.35 8.60
CA ARG A 13 -13.13 19.52 8.68
C ARG A 13 -13.05 18.71 9.97
N LYS A 14 -13.44 19.28 11.12
CA LYS A 14 -13.44 18.56 12.41
C LYS A 14 -14.48 17.44 12.41
N ASP A 15 -15.67 17.70 11.88
CA ASP A 15 -16.74 16.70 11.80
C ASP A 15 -16.34 15.55 10.87
N LEU A 16 -15.75 15.85 9.71
CA LEU A 16 -15.23 14.85 8.78
C LEU A 16 -14.08 14.02 9.38
N LYS A 17 -13.19 14.62 10.17
CA LYS A 17 -12.13 13.87 10.89
C LYS A 17 -12.71 12.84 11.85
N LYS A 18 -13.83 13.17 12.49
CA LYS A 18 -14.52 12.28 13.43
C LYS A 18 -15.24 11.16 12.69
N GLU A 19 -15.95 11.48 11.61
CA GLU A 19 -16.65 10.53 10.74
C GLU A 19 -15.70 9.50 10.11
N VAL A 20 -14.54 9.96 9.61
CA VAL A 20 -13.49 9.10 9.05
C VAL A 20 -12.80 8.21 10.10
N GLN A 21 -12.74 8.64 11.36
CA GLN A 21 -12.21 7.81 12.45
C GLN A 21 -13.22 6.77 12.94
N GLU A 22 -14.51 7.05 12.79
CA GLU A 22 -15.61 6.20 13.28
C GLU A 22 -16.10 5.19 12.20
N GLU A 23 -15.91 5.45 10.90
CA GLU A 23 -16.31 4.54 9.81
C GLU A 23 -15.15 3.80 9.10
N ASN A 24 -15.41 2.55 8.72
CA ASN A 24 -14.64 1.80 7.71
C ASN A 24 -14.81 2.46 6.34
N VAL A 25 -14.08 3.55 6.09
CA VAL A 25 -14.11 4.28 4.82
C VAL A 25 -13.84 3.32 3.66
N LEU A 26 -14.79 3.22 2.74
CA LEU A 26 -14.67 2.36 1.56
C LEU A 26 -13.55 2.90 0.64
N PRO A 27 -12.67 2.03 0.11
CA PRO A 27 -11.56 2.42 -0.77
C PRO A 27 -11.96 3.27 -1.99
N GLY A 28 -13.24 3.27 -2.40
CA GLY A 28 -13.75 3.98 -3.58
C GLY A 28 -14.11 5.45 -3.39
N VAL A 29 -13.92 6.04 -2.21
CA VAL A 29 -14.33 7.43 -1.90
C VAL A 29 -13.15 8.37 -1.71
N MET A 30 -11.90 7.90 -1.89
CA MET A 30 -10.72 8.73 -1.65
C MET A 30 -10.53 9.78 -2.76
N GLU A 31 -10.11 10.99 -2.37
CA GLU A 31 -9.71 12.05 -3.32
C GLU A 31 -8.41 11.65 -4.03
N GLN A 32 -7.51 11.01 -3.29
CA GLN A 32 -6.27 10.46 -3.79
C GLN A 32 -6.01 9.12 -3.11
N MET A 33 -5.69 8.09 -3.89
CA MET A 33 -5.23 6.80 -3.37
C MET A 33 -3.75 6.86 -3.02
N ALA A 34 -3.30 5.98 -2.13
CA ALA A 34 -1.90 5.86 -1.80
C ALA A 34 -1.11 5.42 -3.04
N GLU A 35 0.02 6.08 -3.29
CA GLU A 35 0.81 5.85 -4.49
C GLU A 35 2.29 5.69 -4.15
N PHE A 36 2.93 4.72 -4.79
CA PHE A 36 4.38 4.62 -4.76
C PHE A 36 4.98 5.89 -5.37
N ARG A 37 5.88 6.58 -4.67
CA ARG A 37 6.33 7.93 -5.07
C ARG A 37 6.99 7.95 -6.46
N ASP A 38 7.69 6.89 -6.82
CA ASP A 38 8.41 6.79 -8.09
C ASP A 38 7.53 6.26 -9.25
N GLY A 39 6.35 6.85 -9.43
CA GLY A 39 5.46 6.56 -10.56
C GLY A 39 4.28 5.63 -10.27
N GLY A 40 3.71 5.70 -9.07
CA GLY A 40 2.50 4.99 -8.69
C GLY A 40 2.64 3.47 -8.81
N MET A 41 1.59 2.78 -9.27
CA MET A 41 1.61 1.32 -9.39
C MET A 41 2.71 0.81 -10.34
N TYR A 42 3.02 1.53 -11.42
CA TYR A 42 4.17 1.19 -12.28
C TYR A 42 5.51 1.33 -11.57
N GLY A 43 5.63 2.33 -10.68
CA GLY A 43 6.79 2.50 -9.81
C GLY A 43 6.99 1.31 -8.87
N LEU A 44 5.89 0.87 -8.25
CA LEU A 44 5.86 -0.33 -7.41
C LEU A 44 6.29 -1.58 -8.19
N GLU A 45 5.73 -1.82 -9.37
CA GLU A 45 6.10 -2.96 -10.21
C GLU A 45 7.60 -2.97 -10.54
N ARG A 46 8.15 -1.80 -10.92
CA ARG A 46 9.60 -1.66 -11.16
C ARG A 46 10.42 -1.91 -9.90
N PHE A 47 9.96 -1.43 -8.74
CA PHE A 47 10.63 -1.66 -7.47
C PHE A 47 10.65 -3.15 -7.14
N LEU A 48 9.51 -3.84 -7.27
CA LEU A 48 9.41 -5.28 -7.05
C LEU A 48 10.34 -6.04 -8.01
N TYR A 49 10.30 -5.74 -9.31
CA TYR A 49 11.19 -6.37 -10.29
C TYR A 49 12.67 -6.23 -9.96
N LYS A 50 13.10 -5.05 -9.49
CA LYS A 50 14.51 -4.79 -9.14
C LYS A 50 14.97 -5.44 -7.83
N ASN A 51 14.04 -5.67 -6.89
CA ASN A 51 14.38 -6.09 -5.53
C ASN A 51 14.05 -7.55 -5.24
N LEU A 52 13.12 -8.15 -5.99
CA LEU A 52 12.78 -9.56 -5.89
C LEU A 52 13.92 -10.42 -6.40
N ARG A 53 14.24 -11.44 -5.62
CA ARG A 53 15.24 -12.46 -5.93
C ARG A 53 14.54 -13.80 -5.96
N TRP A 54 15.05 -14.70 -6.79
CA TRP A 54 14.59 -16.08 -6.72
C TRP A 54 14.99 -16.68 -5.36
N PRO A 55 14.05 -17.27 -4.59
CA PRO A 55 14.40 -17.82 -3.29
C PRO A 55 15.39 -18.99 -3.39
N GLU A 56 16.34 -19.05 -2.46
CA GLU A 56 17.29 -20.16 -2.38
C GLU A 56 16.57 -21.49 -2.14
N GLY A 57 17.03 -22.56 -2.79
CA GLY A 57 16.44 -23.90 -2.66
C GLY A 57 15.16 -24.13 -3.47
N VAL A 58 14.64 -23.11 -4.16
CA VAL A 58 13.52 -23.26 -5.09
C VAL A 58 14.05 -23.47 -6.51
N ASP A 59 13.63 -24.56 -7.16
CA ASP A 59 13.93 -24.83 -8.57
C ASP A 59 13.49 -23.65 -9.45
N GLU A 60 14.40 -23.14 -10.27
CA GLU A 60 14.15 -22.04 -11.21
C GLU A 60 13.02 -22.32 -12.19
N ASN A 61 12.64 -23.57 -12.42
CA ASN A 61 11.52 -23.93 -13.31
C ASN A 61 10.15 -23.81 -12.63
N LYS A 62 10.10 -23.56 -11.31
CA LYS A 62 8.83 -23.40 -10.58
C LYS A 62 8.33 -21.98 -10.63
N SER A 63 7.10 -21.76 -11.09
CA SER A 63 6.44 -20.47 -10.88
C SER A 63 5.89 -20.37 -9.45
N GLY A 64 5.76 -19.13 -8.97
CA GLY A 64 5.22 -18.85 -7.65
C GLY A 64 4.29 -17.64 -7.67
N ARG A 65 3.14 -17.74 -7.01
CA ARG A 65 2.28 -16.59 -6.73
C ARG A 65 2.16 -16.40 -5.23
N VAL A 66 2.35 -15.18 -4.80
CA VAL A 66 2.21 -14.75 -3.40
C VAL A 66 1.18 -13.64 -3.35
N LEU A 67 0.14 -13.81 -2.55
CA LEU A 67 -0.80 -12.75 -2.24
C LEU A 67 -0.36 -12.12 -0.91
N VAL A 68 0.06 -10.86 -0.96
CA VAL A 68 0.56 -10.12 0.21
C VAL A 68 -0.38 -8.96 0.52
N ARG A 69 -0.61 -8.73 1.81
CA ARG A 69 -1.34 -7.60 2.34
C ARG A 69 -0.42 -6.73 3.16
N PHE A 70 -0.54 -5.42 3.04
CA PHE A 70 0.24 -4.47 3.83
C PHE A 70 -0.54 -3.15 4.00
N LEU A 71 -0.13 -2.37 4.99
CA LEU A 71 -0.70 -1.06 5.30
C LEU A 71 0.27 0.05 4.89
N VAL A 72 -0.21 0.98 4.08
CA VAL A 72 0.44 2.29 3.87
C VAL A 72 -0.16 3.25 4.90
N ASP A 73 0.63 3.69 5.87
CA ASP A 73 0.17 4.60 6.92
C ASP A 73 0.00 6.04 6.42
N LYS A 74 -0.63 6.89 7.22
CA LYS A 74 -0.87 8.32 6.92
C LYS A 74 0.40 9.13 6.66
N ASP A 75 1.57 8.64 7.10
CA ASP A 75 2.87 9.26 6.84
C ASP A 75 3.60 8.66 5.61
N GLY A 76 2.94 7.71 4.93
CA GLY A 76 3.45 6.96 3.78
C GLY A 76 4.30 5.75 4.14
N THR A 77 4.56 5.45 5.42
CA THR A 77 5.36 4.28 5.80
C THR A 77 4.58 2.99 5.54
N VAL A 78 5.26 1.99 4.97
CA VAL A 78 4.70 0.64 4.81
C VAL A 78 4.92 -0.16 6.08
N LYS A 79 3.86 -0.79 6.60
CA LYS A 79 3.92 -1.65 7.79
C LYS A 79 2.90 -2.78 7.73
N SER A 80 2.94 -3.66 8.72
CA SER A 80 1.98 -4.78 8.88
C SER A 80 1.87 -5.66 7.64
N ALA A 81 3.01 -5.95 7.01
CA ALA A 81 3.05 -6.85 5.86
C ALA A 81 2.76 -8.30 6.30
N GLU A 82 1.83 -8.96 5.62
CA GLU A 82 1.46 -10.35 5.89
C GLU A 82 1.15 -11.11 4.60
N ILE A 83 1.47 -12.40 4.59
CA ILE A 83 1.17 -13.28 3.47
C ILE A 83 -0.22 -13.88 3.67
N LEU A 84 -1.13 -13.59 2.74
CA LEU A 84 -2.48 -14.18 2.72
C LEU A 84 -2.49 -15.55 2.05
N GLN A 85 -1.67 -15.72 1.01
CA GLN A 85 -1.55 -16.96 0.26
C GLN A 85 -0.17 -17.03 -0.39
N THR A 86 0.45 -18.21 -0.40
CA THR A 86 1.73 -18.42 -1.09
C THR A 86 1.82 -19.82 -1.67
N ALA A 87 2.53 -19.97 -2.78
CA ALA A 87 2.87 -21.26 -3.37
C ALA A 87 3.87 -22.05 -2.50
N SER A 88 4.77 -21.36 -1.80
CA SER A 88 5.71 -21.97 -0.85
C SER A 88 6.18 -20.95 0.20
N PRO A 89 6.71 -21.39 1.35
CA PRO A 89 7.25 -20.49 2.37
C PRO A 89 8.39 -19.60 1.86
N GLU A 90 9.24 -20.12 0.98
CA GLU A 90 10.42 -19.43 0.46
C GLU A 90 10.01 -18.20 -0.38
N PHE A 91 9.01 -18.36 -1.26
CA PHE A 91 8.44 -17.22 -2.01
C PHE A 91 7.78 -16.20 -1.07
N GLY A 92 7.07 -16.67 -0.05
CA GLY A 92 6.42 -15.79 0.94
C GLY A 92 7.44 -14.94 1.72
N ASN A 93 8.51 -15.57 2.20
CA ASN A 93 9.58 -14.90 2.95
C ASN A 93 10.28 -13.83 2.11
N GLU A 94 10.56 -14.13 0.84
CA GLU A 94 11.18 -13.18 -0.07
C GLU A 94 10.27 -11.98 -0.35
N VAL A 95 8.98 -12.21 -0.54
CA VAL A 95 8.01 -11.11 -0.71
C VAL A 95 7.93 -10.25 0.55
N LEU A 96 7.87 -10.85 1.74
CA LEU A 96 7.90 -10.08 2.99
C LEU A 96 9.16 -9.23 3.11
N ARG A 97 10.33 -9.76 2.75
CA ARG A 97 11.59 -9.00 2.74
C ARG A 97 11.49 -7.78 1.84
N VAL A 98 11.03 -7.94 0.60
CA VAL A 98 10.94 -6.84 -0.38
C VAL A 98 9.89 -5.80 0.01
N ILE A 99 8.73 -6.22 0.50
CA ILE A 99 7.67 -5.31 0.95
C ILE A 99 8.15 -4.43 2.11
N ASN A 100 8.91 -5.00 3.05
CA ASN A 100 9.49 -4.26 4.18
C ASN A 100 10.67 -3.34 3.78
N LEU A 101 11.19 -3.46 2.57
CA LEU A 101 12.23 -2.56 2.02
C LEU A 101 11.65 -1.37 1.24
N MET A 102 10.33 -1.33 1.04
CA MET A 102 9.73 -0.27 0.25
C MET A 102 10.00 1.12 0.89
N PRO A 103 10.31 2.14 0.06
CA PRO A 103 10.38 3.51 0.54
C PRO A 103 8.99 3.99 0.95
N LYS A 104 8.94 5.19 1.57
CA LYS A 104 7.65 5.81 1.88
C LYS A 104 6.84 6.10 0.63
N TRP A 105 5.54 5.83 0.69
CA TRP A 105 4.56 6.16 -0.34
C TRP A 105 4.02 7.58 -0.15
N ALA A 106 3.27 8.07 -1.12
CA ALA A 106 2.27 9.12 -0.88
C ALA A 106 1.06 8.46 -0.21
N PRO A 107 0.55 8.98 0.92
CA PRO A 107 -0.62 8.41 1.58
C PRO A 107 -1.89 8.70 0.77
N SER A 108 -2.96 7.95 1.05
CA SER A 108 -4.27 8.33 0.54
C SER A 108 -4.78 9.58 1.22
N ILE A 109 -5.53 10.41 0.49
CA ILE A 109 -6.13 11.65 0.97
C ILE A 109 -7.64 11.57 0.81
N LEU A 110 -8.37 11.97 1.86
CA LEU A 110 -9.81 12.19 1.84
C LEU A 110 -10.12 13.49 2.59
N TYR A 111 -10.82 14.43 1.96
CA TYR A 111 -11.10 15.77 2.50
C TYR A 111 -9.83 16.51 2.97
N GLY A 112 -8.72 16.34 2.25
CA GLY A 112 -7.41 16.86 2.64
C GLY A 112 -6.78 16.19 3.87
N ILE A 113 -7.35 15.10 4.38
CA ILE A 113 -6.83 14.36 5.54
C ILE A 113 -6.09 13.11 5.04
N PRO A 114 -4.83 12.89 5.45
CA PRO A 114 -4.10 11.67 5.10
C PRO A 114 -4.60 10.47 5.91
N LEU A 115 -4.87 9.36 5.22
CA LEU A 115 -5.42 8.13 5.79
C LEU A 115 -4.53 6.93 5.53
N ALA A 116 -4.53 6.01 6.50
CA ALA A 116 -3.90 4.72 6.33
C ALA A 116 -4.74 3.86 5.38
N THR A 117 -4.10 3.21 4.41
CA THR A 117 -4.77 2.42 3.38
C THR A 117 -4.14 1.05 3.27
N GLN A 118 -5.00 0.03 3.29
CA GLN A 118 -4.58 -1.35 3.16
C GLN A 118 -4.56 -1.76 1.68
N TYR A 119 -3.44 -2.31 1.24
CA TYR A 119 -3.27 -2.90 -0.08
C TYR A 119 -3.18 -4.41 0.01
N THR A 120 -3.77 -5.09 -0.96
CA THR A 120 -3.58 -6.52 -1.20
C THR A 120 -3.18 -6.69 -2.64
N ILE A 121 -1.95 -7.15 -2.89
CA ILE A 121 -1.41 -7.28 -4.24
C ILE A 121 -0.93 -8.71 -4.50
N PRO A 122 -1.11 -9.24 -5.72
CA PRO A 122 -0.42 -10.44 -6.14
C PRO A 122 1.00 -10.10 -6.59
N VAL A 123 1.98 -10.83 -6.06
CA VAL A 123 3.36 -10.85 -6.54
C VAL A 123 3.60 -12.19 -7.23
N VAL A 124 4.08 -12.14 -8.47
CA VAL A 124 4.27 -13.33 -9.30
C VAL A 124 5.74 -13.50 -9.64
N PHE A 125 6.28 -14.67 -9.31
CA PHE A 125 7.56 -15.17 -9.76
C PHE A 125 7.32 -15.98 -11.02
N ASN A 126 7.70 -15.41 -12.16
CA ASN A 126 7.73 -16.11 -13.42
C ASN A 126 9.18 -16.48 -13.72
N SER A 127 9.43 -17.76 -13.93
CA SER A 127 10.69 -18.18 -14.54
C SER A 127 10.68 -17.67 -15.98
N SER A 128 11.56 -16.73 -16.30
CA SER A 128 11.84 -16.37 -17.68
C SER A 128 12.87 -17.35 -18.23
N LYS A 129 12.40 -18.53 -18.62
CA LYS A 129 13.11 -19.38 -19.59
C LYS A 129 12.23 -19.54 -20.82
#